data_AF-A0A963CET6-F1
#
_entry.id   AF-A0A963CET6-F1
#
_cell.length_a   1.000
_cell.length_b   1.000
_cell.length_c   1.000
_cell.angle_alpha   90.00
_cell.angle_beta   90.00
_cell.angle_gamma   90.00
#
_symmetry.space_group_name_H-M   'P 1'
#
loop_
_entity.id
_entity.type
_entity.pdbx_description
1 polymer ?
#
loop_
_entity_poly.entity_id
_entity_poly.type
_entity_poly.pdbx_seq_one_letter_code
_entity_poly.pdbx_strand_id
1 'polypeptide(L)'
;MTTADITSTDTRALYQRFPHLIRIELMWGSVECRQFLSSLLTDDRGEHRTGFPAEHAKTIFSLLMEHDSAFPECELASIKPASHDFYQGRNLR
;
A
#
# COMPACT_ATOMS: atom_id res chain seq x y z
N MET A 1 15.61 16.11 14.41
CA MET A 1 15.75 14.66 14.25
C MET A 1 15.56 14.37 12.78
N THR A 2 16.62 14.02 12.08
CA THR A 2 16.58 13.67 10.65
C THR A 2 16.08 12.23 10.59
N THR A 3 14.83 12.03 10.18
CA THR A 3 14.33 10.70 9.84
C THR A 3 15.28 10.12 8.81
N ALA A 4 15.98 9.04 9.15
CA ALA A 4 16.72 8.28 8.17
C ALA A 4 15.69 7.81 7.14
N ASP A 5 15.94 8.09 5.86
CA ASP A 5 15.05 7.68 4.78
C ASP A 5 14.89 6.16 4.85
N ILE A 6 13.74 5.71 5.35
CA ILE A 6 13.43 4.27 5.51
C ILE A 6 13.17 3.61 4.14
N THR A 7 12.98 4.44 3.11
CA THR A 7 12.73 4.10 1.72
C THR A 7 13.73 4.82 0.81
N SER A 8 14.13 4.18 -0.29
CA SER A 8 14.95 4.76 -1.35
C SER A 8 14.17 5.75 -2.22
N THR A 9 12.84 5.61 -2.29
CA THR A 9 11.96 6.53 -3.01
C THR A 9 11.88 7.90 -2.32
N ASP A 10 12.01 8.99 -3.08
CA ASP A 10 11.87 10.36 -2.54
C ASP A 10 10.39 10.70 -2.26
N THR A 11 10.07 10.82 -0.97
CA THR A 11 8.71 11.08 -0.47
C THR A 11 8.46 12.51 -0.04
N ARG A 12 9.47 13.41 -0.11
CA ARG A 12 9.41 14.75 0.48
C ARG A 12 8.26 15.59 -0.09
N ALA A 13 8.13 15.61 -1.41
CA ALA A 13 7.06 16.35 -2.09
C ALA A 13 5.68 15.75 -1.78
N LEU A 14 5.59 14.42 -1.67
CA LEU A 14 4.36 13.73 -1.32
C LEU A 14 3.91 14.10 0.10
N TYR A 15 4.81 14.07 1.09
CA TYR A 15 4.49 14.37 2.48
C TYR A 15 4.26 15.85 2.74
N GLN A 16 4.96 16.74 2.03
CA GLN A 16 4.65 18.17 2.08
C GLN A 16 3.22 18.46 1.59
N ARG A 17 2.80 17.79 0.52
CA ARG A 17 1.45 17.98 -0.03
C ARG A 17 0.38 17.25 0.76
N PHE A 18 0.69 16.07 1.29
CA PHE A 18 -0.21 15.20 2.03
C PHE A 18 0.43 14.73 3.35
N PRO A 19 0.49 15.58 4.39
CA PRO A 19 1.20 15.25 5.64
C PRO A 19 0.67 14.00 6.36
N HIS A 20 -0.61 13.66 6.17
CA HIS A 20 -1.21 12.46 6.74
C HIS A 20 -0.61 11.16 6.16
N LEU A 21 0.08 11.21 5.01
CA LEU A 21 0.75 10.06 4.41
C LEU A 21 2.08 9.70 5.08
N ILE A 22 2.61 10.54 5.97
CA ILE A 22 3.81 10.23 6.78
C ILE A 22 3.61 8.92 7.58
N ARG A 23 2.36 8.54 7.88
CA ARG A 23 2.02 7.26 8.51
C ARG A 23 2.57 6.02 7.77
N ILE A 24 2.92 6.15 6.49
CA ILE A 24 3.57 5.09 5.71
C ILE A 24 4.87 4.66 6.39
N GLU A 25 5.66 5.60 6.92
CA GLU A 25 6.92 5.30 7.63
C GLU A 25 6.67 4.46 8.88
N LEU A 26 5.55 4.69 9.57
CA LEU A 26 5.20 3.97 10.80
C LEU A 26 4.74 2.53 10.56
N MET A 27 4.22 2.25 9.36
CA MET A 27 3.67 0.94 9.00
C MET A 27 4.60 0.17 8.07
N TRP A 28 5.73 0.75 7.66
CA TRP A 28 6.61 0.18 6.64
C TRP A 28 7.04 -1.26 6.99
N GLY A 29 6.90 -2.18 6.04
CA GLY A 29 7.16 -3.60 6.24
C GLY A 29 5.99 -4.41 6.81
N SER A 30 4.81 -3.80 6.93
CA SER A 30 3.60 -4.48 7.37
C SER A 30 2.61 -4.70 6.22
N VAL A 31 1.72 -5.69 6.39
CA VAL A 31 0.65 -5.98 5.42
C VAL A 31 -0.29 -4.77 5.29
N GLU A 32 -0.56 -4.07 6.40
CA GLU A 32 -1.37 -2.86 6.43
C GLU A 32 -0.76 -1.74 5.60
N CYS A 33 0.57 -1.60 5.56
CA CYS A 33 1.24 -0.62 4.71
C CYS A 33 1.01 -0.91 3.23
N ARG A 34 1.17 -2.16 2.81
CA ARG A 34 0.88 -2.56 1.43
C ARG A 34 -0.57 -2.28 1.05
N GLN A 35 -1.52 -2.70 1.90
CA GLN A 35 -2.94 -2.46 1.68
C GLN A 35 -3.26 -0.97 1.60
N PHE A 36 -2.63 -0.16 2.46
CA PHE A 36 -2.78 1.28 2.45
C PHE A 36 -2.26 1.89 1.14
N LEU A 37 -1.04 1.56 0.71
CA LEU A 37 -0.45 2.04 -0.56
C LEU A 37 -1.29 1.62 -1.78
N SER A 38 -1.72 0.36 -1.81
CA SER A 38 -2.61 -0.14 -2.87
C SER A 38 -3.94 0.59 -2.86
N SER A 39 -4.52 0.84 -1.67
CA SER A 39 -5.77 1.58 -1.57
C SER A 39 -5.64 2.98 -2.15
N LEU A 40 -4.56 3.71 -1.86
CA LEU A 40 -4.32 5.08 -2.36
C LEU A 40 -4.26 5.16 -3.90
N LEU A 41 -3.77 4.12 -4.57
CA LEU A 41 -3.74 4.04 -6.03
C LEU A 41 -5.11 3.74 -6.64
N THR A 42 -5.95 3.01 -5.90
CA THR A 42 -7.30 2.62 -6.34
C THR A 42 -8.41 3.52 -5.78
N ASP A 43 -8.08 4.47 -4.90
CA ASP A 43 -9.04 5.33 -4.19
C ASP A 43 -9.63 6.39 -5.11
N ASP A 44 -10.53 5.99 -5.99
CA ASP A 44 -11.45 6.88 -6.70
C ASP A 44 -12.68 7.14 -5.80
N ARG A 45 -12.50 7.93 -4.74
CA ARG A 45 -13.61 8.33 -3.85
C ARG A 45 -14.39 9.50 -4.44
N GLY A 46 -15.12 9.19 -5.50
CA GLY A 46 -16.35 9.88 -5.89
C GLY A 46 -16.19 11.16 -6.71
N GLU A 47 -17.25 11.43 -7.49
CA GLU A 47 -17.46 12.38 -8.62
C GLU A 47 -16.74 13.75 -8.64
N HIS A 48 -16.06 14.18 -7.57
CA HIS A 48 -15.41 15.50 -7.48
C HIS A 48 -13.96 15.50 -6.98
N ARG A 49 -13.36 14.34 -6.67
CA ARG A 49 -11.92 14.27 -6.36
C ARG A 49 -11.16 13.74 -7.56
N THR A 50 -10.57 14.66 -8.33
CA THR A 50 -9.45 14.33 -9.22
C THR A 50 -8.42 13.62 -8.36
N GLY A 51 -8.05 12.38 -8.70
CA GLY A 51 -7.11 11.57 -7.93
C GLY A 51 -5.75 12.24 -7.72
N PHE A 52 -4.74 11.48 -7.31
CA PHE A 52 -3.41 12.07 -7.14
C PHE A 52 -2.89 12.67 -8.46
N PRO A 53 -2.27 13.88 -8.42
CA PRO A 53 -1.46 14.36 -9.53
C PRO A 53 -0.46 13.27 -9.95
N ALA A 54 -0.18 13.18 -11.25
CA ALA A 54 0.60 12.08 -11.82
C ALA A 54 1.95 11.86 -11.13
N GLU A 55 2.61 12.95 -10.70
CA GLU A 55 3.85 12.91 -9.94
C GLU A 55 3.71 12.17 -8.60
N HIS A 56 2.64 12.44 -7.85
CA HIS A 56 2.39 11.83 -6.55
C HIS A 56 1.89 10.39 -6.69
N ALA A 57 1.06 10.12 -7.70
CA ALA A 57 0.64 8.75 -8.04
C ALA A 57 1.86 7.87 -8.36
N LYS A 58 2.82 8.40 -9.13
CA LYS A 58 4.08 7.71 -9.43
C LYS A 58 4.91 7.45 -8.16
N THR A 59 5.02 8.42 -7.26
CA THR A 59 5.71 8.22 -5.97
C THR A 59 5.06 7.12 -5.15
N ILE A 60 3.72 7.09 -5.03
CA ILE A 60 2.98 6.06 -4.30
C ILE A 60 3.19 4.69 -4.95
N PHE A 61 3.18 4.62 -6.28
CA PHE A 61 3.45 3.38 -7.01
C PHE A 61 4.89 2.88 -6.80
N SER A 62 5.88 3.78 -6.83
CA SER A 62 7.27 3.45 -6.52
C SER A 62 7.42 2.91 -5.10
N LEU A 63 6.76 3.51 -4.11
CA LEU A 63 6.73 3.00 -2.74
C LEU A 63 6.10 1.61 -2.65
N LEU A 64 5.00 1.36 -3.36
CA LEU A 64 4.38 0.03 -3.39
C LEU A 64 5.33 -1.03 -3.96
N MET A 65 5.99 -0.72 -5.08
CA MET A 65 6.96 -1.65 -5.70
C MET A 65 8.17 -1.90 -4.80
N GLU A 66 8.68 -0.85 -4.16
CA GLU A 66 9.79 -0.96 -3.21
C GLU A 66 9.40 -1.82 -2.01
N HIS A 67 8.20 -1.61 -1.47
CA HIS A 67 7.65 -2.41 -0.39
C HIS A 67 7.50 -3.88 -0.77
N ASP A 68 6.87 -4.17 -1.91
CA ASP A 68 6.66 -5.55 -2.37
C ASP A 68 7.99 -6.26 -2.68
N SER A 69 9.00 -5.52 -3.16
CA SER A 69 10.35 -6.06 -3.34
C SER A 69 11.08 -6.35 -2.02
N ALA A 70 10.84 -5.55 -0.98
CA ALA A 70 11.47 -5.73 0.32
C ALA A 70 10.74 -6.75 1.21
N PHE A 71 9.42 -6.88 1.05
CA PHE A 71 8.53 -7.69 1.90
C PHE A 71 7.55 -8.51 1.05
N PRO A 72 8.03 -9.47 0.24
CA PRO A 72 7.20 -10.26 -0.66
C PRO A 72 6.10 -11.07 0.06
N GLU A 73 6.31 -11.43 1.33
CA GLU A 73 5.31 -12.07 2.18
C GLU A 73 4.07 -11.20 2.43
N CYS A 74 4.23 -9.88 2.43
CA CYS A 74 3.13 -8.94 2.62
C CYS A 74 2.22 -8.88 1.38
N GLU A 75 2.80 -9.03 0.18
CA GLU A 75 2.06 -9.15 -1.07
C GLU A 75 1.16 -10.38 -1.06
N LEU A 76 1.74 -11.54 -0.76
CA LEU A 76 1.03 -12.81 -0.69
C LEU A 76 -0.06 -12.80 0.40
N ALA A 77 0.20 -12.17 1.55
CA ALA A 77 -0.77 -12.00 2.62
C ALA A 77 -1.94 -11.09 2.23
N SER A 78 -1.67 -10.05 1.42
CA SER A 78 -2.71 -9.13 0.95
C SER A 78 -3.59 -9.72 -0.15
N ILE A 79 -3.14 -10.74 -0.87
CA ILE A 79 -3.89 -11.40 -1.96
C ILE A 79 -4.77 -12.55 -1.45
N LYS A 80 -4.51 -13.08 -0.25
CA LYS A 80 -5.34 -14.15 0.32
C LYS A 80 -6.71 -13.59 0.74
N PRO A 81 -7.83 -13.96 0.07
CA PRO A 81 -9.13 -13.73 0.66
C PRO A 81 -9.24 -14.54 1.95
N ALA A 82 -9.96 -14.00 2.94
CA ALA A 82 -10.36 -14.69 4.16
C ALA A 82 -11.35 -15.85 3.87
N SER A 83 -10.96 -16.79 3.01
CA SER A 83 -11.74 -17.96 2.63
C SER A 83 -10.84 -19.11 2.14
N HIS A 84 -9.89 -19.52 2.99
CA HIS A 84 -9.41 -20.91 2.97
C HIS A 84 -10.37 -21.82 3.77
N ASP A 85 -11.68 -21.59 3.68
CA ASP A 85 -12.72 -22.49 4.20
C ASP A 85 -13.59 -23.08 3.08
N PHE A 86 -13.32 -22.76 1.80
CA PHE A 86 -14.15 -23.24 0.69
C PHE A 86 -13.64 -24.52 -0.01
N TYR A 87 -12.55 -25.13 0.49
CA TYR A 87 -12.02 -26.40 -0.02
C TYR A 87 -11.80 -27.46 1.07
N GLN A 88 -12.72 -27.55 2.03
CA GLN A 88 -12.87 -28.75 2.86
C GLN A 88 -14.29 -29.29 2.70
N GLY A 89 -14.44 -30.37 1.92
CA GLY A 89 -15.57 -31.28 2.06
C GLY A 89 -16.56 -31.37 0.89
N ARG A 90 -16.15 -31.99 -0.23
CA ARG A 90 -17.03 -33.05 -0.76
C ARG A 90 -17.09 -34.13 0.31
N ASN A 91 -18.27 -34.48 0.82
CA ASN A 91 -18.62 -35.87 1.17
C ASN A 91 -20.14 -36.01 1.37
N LEU A 92 -20.76 -36.63 0.36
CA LEU A 92 -21.84 -37.62 0.43
C LEU A 92 -23.03 -37.35 1.36
N ARG A 93 -24.16 -36.98 0.75
CA ARG A 93 -25.44 -37.66 0.98
C ARG A 93 -26.34 -37.57 -0.25
#